data_AF-A0AAP2BIN2-F1
#
_entry.id   AF-A0AAP2BIN2-F1
#
_cell.length_a   1.000
_cell.length_b   1.000
_cell.length_c   1.000
_cell.angle_alpha   90.00
_cell.angle_beta   90.00
_cell.angle_gamma   90.00
#
_symmetry.space_group_name_H-M   'P 1'
#
loop_
_entity.id
_entity.type
_entity.pdbx_description
1 polymer ?
#
loop_
_entity_poly.entity_id
_entity_poly.type
_entity_poly.pdbx_seq_one_letter_code
_entity_poly.pdbx_strand_id
1 'polypeptide(L)'
;MMKGWILTFSETKECIAEAIRYPILSKNTLFVSVLSVFAFVTCWLTLSGVKGELRPTASLTIFGSYFLFVVSAVSWSFKMREAQHLIMKVIVLCFIAIISLWNYIGNGMLAIILDVIFHEPQRSLVTAEVFIALSDMITNTAIVSLWPGFYWLSLSVILLAQFRQRANITKGVFNRLMINLPVWIMQVFVFALLGIMLLLMSPLTQLPVLIAPLLTVWNSVFIFLVIVRVENGTPPATVIDQIARVKLTLRK
;
A
#
# COMPACT_ATOMS: atom_id res chain seq x y z
N MET A 1 12.25 -1.08 -32.31
CA MET A 1 11.98 -1.74 -31.01
C MET A 1 12.58 -0.88 -29.90
N MET A 2 11.75 -0.36 -29.00
CA MET A 2 12.11 0.63 -27.96
C MET A 2 12.84 -0.04 -26.79
N LYS A 3 14.15 -0.27 -26.95
CA LYS A 3 15.02 -0.86 -25.90
C LYS A 3 15.00 -0.11 -24.55
N GLY A 4 14.46 1.10 -24.47
CA GLY A 4 14.39 1.90 -23.24
C GLY A 4 13.16 1.67 -22.35
N TRP A 5 12.19 0.84 -22.76
CA TRP A 5 10.90 0.70 -22.06
C TRP A 5 10.70 -0.64 -21.33
N ILE A 6 11.61 -1.59 -21.54
CA ILE A 6 11.58 -2.92 -20.91
C ILE A 6 12.65 -2.92 -19.83
N LEU A 7 12.27 -3.20 -18.58
CA LEU A 7 13.27 -3.49 -17.56
C LEU A 7 13.91 -4.86 -17.82
N THR A 8 15.23 -4.89 -17.73
CA THR A 8 16.00 -6.13 -17.66
C THR A 8 15.84 -6.79 -16.28
N PHE A 9 16.21 -8.06 -16.18
CA PHE A 9 16.22 -8.79 -14.92
C PHE A 9 17.12 -8.12 -13.86
N SER A 10 18.28 -7.60 -14.27
CA SER A 10 19.21 -6.89 -13.37
C SER A 10 18.56 -5.65 -12.76
N GLU A 11 17.89 -4.84 -13.59
CA GLU A 11 17.20 -3.63 -13.12
C GLU A 11 16.01 -3.95 -12.21
N THR A 12 15.32 -5.06 -12.49
CA THR A 12 14.23 -5.56 -11.64
C THR A 12 14.76 -5.95 -10.26
N LYS A 13 15.88 -6.68 -10.22
CA LYS A 13 16.56 -7.05 -8.97
C LYS A 13 17.00 -5.82 -8.17
N GLU A 14 17.54 -4.80 -8.85
CA GLU A 14 17.89 -3.54 -8.22
C GLU A 14 16.66 -2.83 -7.63
N CYS A 15 15.56 -2.73 -8.38
CA CYS A 15 14.30 -2.16 -7.86
C CYS A 15 13.81 -2.88 -6.60
N ILE A 16 13.89 -4.21 -6.57
CA ILE A 16 13.51 -5.04 -5.40
C ILE A 16 14.41 -4.71 -4.20
N ALA A 17 15.73 -4.76 -4.39
CA ALA A 17 16.71 -4.54 -3.32
C ALA A 17 16.59 -3.13 -2.73
N GLU A 18 16.40 -2.15 -3.59
CA GLU A 18 16.27 -0.74 -3.22
C GLU A 18 14.93 -0.45 -2.52
N ALA A 19 13.83 -1.07 -2.95
CA ALA A 19 12.54 -0.94 -2.28
C ALA A 19 12.55 -1.51 -0.84
N ILE A 20 13.34 -2.57 -0.58
CA ILE A 20 13.48 -3.15 0.77
C ILE A 20 14.11 -2.17 1.76
N ARG A 21 15.04 -1.33 1.28
CA ARG A 21 15.75 -0.35 2.12
C ARG A 21 14.87 0.83 2.53
N TYR A 22 13.71 1.02 1.88
CA TYR A 22 12.87 2.20 2.05
C TYR A 22 12.61 2.62 3.51
N PRO A 23 12.18 1.73 4.43
CA PRO A 23 11.83 2.12 5.80
C PRO A 23 12.99 2.74 6.59
N ILE A 24 14.23 2.46 6.22
CA ILE A 24 15.44 2.90 6.95
C ILE A 24 16.19 4.06 6.28
N LEU A 25 15.67 4.59 5.17
CA LEU A 25 16.36 5.65 4.41
C LEU A 25 16.37 7.01 5.09
N SER A 26 15.28 7.37 5.76
CA SER A 26 15.11 8.69 6.37
C SER A 26 14.04 8.67 7.46
N LYS A 27 13.96 9.75 8.24
CA LYS A 27 12.87 9.94 9.22
C LYS A 27 11.48 9.91 8.58
N ASN A 28 11.34 10.44 7.36
CA ASN A 28 10.05 10.48 6.67
C ASN A 28 9.59 9.10 6.20
N THR A 29 10.51 8.30 5.65
CA THR A 29 10.17 6.96 5.15
C THR A 29 9.88 6.01 6.32
N LEU A 30 10.64 6.12 7.42
CA LEU A 30 10.33 5.42 8.67
C LEU A 30 8.95 5.81 9.21
N PHE A 31 8.66 7.12 9.26
CA PHE A 31 7.37 7.62 9.71
C PHE A 31 6.22 7.07 8.85
N VAL A 32 6.36 7.05 7.52
CA VAL A 32 5.35 6.49 6.62
C VAL A 32 5.17 4.99 6.83
N SER A 33 6.24 4.23 7.07
CA SER A 33 6.14 2.81 7.40
C SER A 33 5.39 2.57 8.71
N VAL A 34 5.71 3.31 9.77
CA VAL A 34 5.01 3.22 11.07
C VAL A 34 3.54 3.65 10.93
N LEU A 35 3.28 4.73 10.20
CA LEU A 35 1.93 5.22 9.94
C LEU A 35 1.08 4.21 9.17
N SER A 36 1.69 3.49 8.22
CA SER A 36 1.00 2.43 7.46
C SER A 36 0.63 1.25 8.35
N VAL A 37 1.50 0.87 9.28
CA VAL A 37 1.19 -0.16 10.30
C VAL A 37 0.05 0.31 11.19
N PHE A 38 0.09 1.54 11.68
CA PHE A 38 -0.98 2.11 12.51
C PHE A 38 -2.33 2.16 11.77
N ALA A 39 -2.33 2.60 10.52
CA ALA A 39 -3.53 2.61 9.68
C ALA A 39 -4.08 1.20 9.45
N PHE A 40 -3.20 0.21 9.22
CA PHE A 40 -3.60 -1.19 9.07
C PHE A 40 -4.26 -1.73 10.35
N VAL A 41 -3.66 -1.47 11.52
CA VAL A 41 -4.25 -1.87 12.82
C VAL A 41 -5.62 -1.21 13.02
N THR A 42 -5.75 0.07 12.69
CA THR A 42 -7.03 0.80 12.79
C THR A 42 -8.10 0.16 11.91
N CYS A 43 -7.75 -0.16 10.66
CA CYS A 43 -8.64 -0.85 9.72
C CYS A 43 -9.02 -2.25 10.18
N TRP A 44 -8.03 -3.01 10.63
CA TRP A 44 -8.22 -4.37 11.13
C TRP A 44 -9.18 -4.38 12.31
N LEU A 45 -8.93 -3.54 13.33
CA LEU A 45 -9.79 -3.44 14.50
C LEU A 45 -11.19 -2.94 14.13
N THR A 46 -11.29 -1.97 13.22
CA THR A 46 -12.58 -1.49 12.73
C THR A 46 -13.36 -2.61 12.06
N LEU A 47 -12.73 -3.40 11.19
CA LEU A 47 -13.36 -4.50 10.48
C LEU A 47 -13.82 -5.60 11.44
N SER A 48 -13.02 -5.96 12.45
CA SER A 48 -13.39 -7.01 13.41
C SER A 48 -14.62 -6.68 14.27
N GLY A 49 -14.96 -5.40 14.42
CA GLY A 49 -16.19 -5.02 15.11
C GLY A 49 -17.45 -5.10 14.24
N VAL A 50 -17.31 -5.02 12.91
CA VAL A 50 -18.44 -5.06 11.98
C VAL A 50 -18.91 -6.51 11.80
N LYS A 51 -20.20 -6.75 12.08
CA LYS A 51 -20.79 -8.11 12.07
C LYS A 51 -21.87 -8.27 11.00
N GLY A 52 -22.17 -9.53 10.69
CA GLY A 52 -23.30 -9.92 9.83
C GLY A 52 -23.13 -9.46 8.37
N GLU A 53 -24.25 -9.12 7.74
CA GLU A 53 -24.34 -8.80 6.31
C GLU A 53 -23.52 -7.57 5.88
N LEU A 54 -23.14 -6.71 6.83
CA LEU A 54 -22.36 -5.51 6.58
C LEU A 54 -20.86 -5.79 6.35
N ARG A 55 -20.37 -6.96 6.78
CA ARG A 55 -18.94 -7.29 6.79
C ARG A 55 -18.28 -7.25 5.39
N PRO A 56 -18.87 -7.81 4.31
CA PRO A 56 -18.25 -7.76 2.99
C PRO A 56 -18.05 -6.32 2.48
N THR A 57 -19.07 -5.47 2.66
CA THR A 57 -19.04 -4.07 2.27
C THR A 57 -18.02 -3.28 3.10
N ALA A 58 -17.95 -3.56 4.42
CA ALA A 58 -16.94 -2.99 5.29
C ALA A 58 -15.53 -3.41 4.88
N SER A 59 -15.31 -4.71 4.65
CA SER A 59 -14.03 -5.26 4.21
C SER A 59 -13.50 -4.53 2.97
N LEU A 60 -14.32 -4.40 1.93
CA LEU A 60 -13.94 -3.73 0.69
C LEU A 60 -13.63 -2.25 0.88
N THR A 61 -14.52 -1.50 1.55
CA THR A 61 -14.38 -0.05 1.69
C THR A 61 -13.26 0.35 2.65
N ILE A 62 -13.12 -0.36 3.77
CA ILE A 62 -12.01 -0.18 4.72
C ILE A 62 -10.69 -0.50 4.04
N PHE A 63 -10.58 -1.65 3.39
CA PHE A 63 -9.35 -2.03 2.68
C PHE A 63 -9.01 -1.05 1.54
N GLY A 64 -10.00 -0.66 0.72
CA GLY A 64 -9.78 0.30 -0.36
C GLY A 64 -9.30 1.66 0.14
N SER A 65 -9.87 2.13 1.25
CA SER A 65 -9.43 3.38 1.91
C SER A 65 -8.00 3.28 2.45
N TYR A 66 -7.66 2.16 3.09
CA TYR A 66 -6.32 1.87 3.58
C TYR A 66 -5.30 1.83 2.45
N PHE A 67 -5.62 1.13 1.37
CA PHE A 67 -4.76 1.00 0.21
C PHE A 67 -4.42 2.37 -0.40
N LEU A 68 -5.44 3.19 -0.66
CA LEU A 68 -5.23 4.54 -1.18
C LEU A 68 -4.46 5.42 -0.20
N PHE A 69 -4.73 5.30 1.11
CA PHE A 69 -3.99 6.01 2.14
C PHE A 69 -2.49 5.66 2.12
N VAL A 70 -2.12 4.38 2.03
CA VAL A 70 -0.71 3.93 1.99
C VAL A 70 -0.01 4.43 0.73
N VAL A 71 -0.62 4.24 -0.45
CA VAL A 71 -0.03 4.71 -1.72
C VAL A 71 0.20 6.22 -1.69
N SER A 72 -0.73 6.95 -1.08
CA SER A 72 -0.66 8.39 -0.91
C SER A 72 0.45 8.78 0.08
N ALA A 73 0.53 8.14 1.24
CA ALA A 73 1.57 8.39 2.24
C ALA A 73 2.98 8.14 1.69
N VAL A 74 3.16 7.04 0.94
CA VAL A 74 4.41 6.73 0.23
C VAL A 74 4.73 7.83 -0.79
N SER A 75 3.75 8.25 -1.59
CA SER A 75 3.91 9.35 -2.56
C SER A 75 4.30 10.68 -1.90
N TRP A 76 3.70 11.00 -0.75
CA TRP A 76 4.05 12.19 0.04
C TRP A 76 5.48 12.15 0.55
N SER A 77 5.95 10.97 0.97
CA SER A 77 7.33 10.76 1.43
C SER A 77 8.38 11.18 0.39
N PHE A 78 8.02 11.06 -0.88
CA PHE A 78 8.85 11.43 -2.02
C PHE A 78 8.91 12.96 -2.28
N LYS A 79 8.14 13.76 -1.52
CA LYS A 79 8.09 15.24 -1.57
C LYS A 79 7.82 15.82 -2.97
N MET A 80 6.87 15.24 -3.69
CA MET A 80 6.61 15.60 -5.08
C MET A 80 5.61 16.79 -5.20
N ARG A 81 6.07 18.05 -5.06
CA ARG A 81 5.32 19.33 -5.27
C ARG A 81 4.07 19.58 -4.38
N GLU A 82 3.69 20.86 -4.27
CA GLU A 82 2.60 21.34 -3.41
C GLU A 82 1.19 20.81 -3.76
N ALA A 83 0.90 20.58 -5.04
CA ALA A 83 -0.40 20.05 -5.48
C ALA A 83 -0.74 18.67 -4.88
N GLN A 84 0.27 17.90 -4.48
CA GLN A 84 0.06 16.63 -3.79
C GLN A 84 -0.48 16.83 -2.36
N HIS A 85 -0.16 17.93 -1.68
CA HIS A 85 -0.65 18.14 -0.32
C HIS A 85 -2.17 18.23 -0.24
N LEU A 86 -2.84 18.77 -1.27
CA LEU A 86 -4.30 18.82 -1.31
C LEU A 86 -4.89 17.42 -1.48
N ILE A 87 -4.40 16.66 -2.47
CA ILE A 87 -4.85 15.28 -2.73
C ILE A 87 -4.63 14.41 -1.49
N MET A 88 -3.47 14.53 -0.85
CA MET A 88 -3.16 13.86 0.41
C MET A 88 -4.18 14.18 1.50
N LYS A 89 -4.49 15.46 1.72
CA LYS A 89 -5.49 15.87 2.73
C LYS A 89 -6.85 15.25 2.44
N VAL A 90 -7.30 15.28 1.18
CA VAL A 90 -8.57 14.67 0.77
C VAL A 90 -8.57 13.17 1.06
N ILE A 91 -7.52 12.44 0.69
CA ILE A 91 -7.43 10.99 0.91
C ILE A 91 -7.39 10.65 2.41
N VAL A 92 -6.65 11.43 3.21
CA VAL A 92 -6.63 11.26 4.67
C VAL A 92 -8.00 11.53 5.28
N LEU A 93 -8.70 12.59 4.84
CA LEU A 93 -10.06 12.89 5.30
C LEU A 93 -11.05 11.78 4.90
N CYS A 94 -10.98 11.27 3.68
CA CYS A 94 -11.80 10.15 3.23
C CYS A 94 -11.52 8.88 4.07
N PHE A 95 -10.26 8.59 4.37
CA PHE A 95 -9.88 7.48 5.23
C PHE A 95 -10.51 7.62 6.63
N ILE A 96 -10.35 8.77 7.27
CA ILE A 96 -10.94 9.04 8.60
C ILE A 96 -12.47 8.95 8.55
N ALA A 97 -13.10 9.48 7.50
CA ALA A 97 -14.55 9.43 7.32
C ALA A 97 -15.06 7.99 7.17
N ILE A 98 -14.38 7.14 6.40
CA ILE A 98 -14.75 5.73 6.23
C ILE A 98 -14.60 4.96 7.54
N ILE A 99 -13.51 5.15 8.27
CA ILE A 99 -13.32 4.54 9.59
C ILE A 99 -14.41 5.00 10.56
N SER A 100 -14.73 6.30 10.58
CA SER A 100 -15.77 6.86 11.45
C SER A 100 -17.16 6.32 11.09
N LEU A 101 -17.45 6.20 9.79
CA LEU A 101 -18.70 5.64 9.29
C LEU A 101 -18.92 4.21 9.78
N TRP A 102 -17.88 3.35 9.70
CA TRP A 102 -17.99 1.96 10.15
C TRP A 102 -18.02 1.80 11.67
N ASN A 103 -17.41 2.74 12.40
CA ASN A 103 -17.61 2.83 13.85
C ASN A 103 -19.06 3.20 14.21
N TYR A 104 -19.69 4.08 13.44
CA TYR A 104 -21.07 4.50 13.68
C TYR A 104 -22.11 3.44 13.26
N ILE A 105 -21.98 2.85 12.07
CA ILE A 105 -22.98 1.92 11.51
C ILE A 105 -22.75 0.49 12.00
N GLY A 106 -21.49 0.05 12.08
CA GLY A 106 -21.13 -1.35 12.33
C GLY A 106 -20.57 -1.61 13.73
N ASN A 107 -20.67 -0.66 14.65
CA ASN A 107 -20.02 -0.68 15.97
C ASN A 107 -18.50 -0.89 15.94
N GLY A 108 -17.84 -0.75 14.77
CA GLY A 108 -16.46 -1.17 14.43
C GLY A 108 -15.42 -1.24 15.57
N MET A 109 -14.42 -0.38 15.53
CA MET A 109 -13.32 -0.39 16.51
C MET A 109 -13.81 -0.05 17.93
N LEU A 110 -14.87 0.77 18.04
CA LEU A 110 -15.48 1.13 19.32
C LEU A 110 -15.97 -0.10 20.10
N ALA A 111 -16.60 -1.08 19.46
CA ALA A 111 -17.03 -2.31 20.13
C ALA A 111 -15.87 -3.06 20.78
N ILE A 112 -14.71 -3.09 20.11
CA ILE A 112 -13.53 -3.79 20.62
C ILE A 112 -12.93 -3.02 21.80
N ILE A 113 -12.83 -1.70 21.69
CA ILE A 113 -12.32 -0.86 22.78
C ILE A 113 -13.22 -1.00 24.01
N LEU A 114 -14.54 -0.95 23.84
CA LEU A 114 -15.50 -1.12 24.93
C LEU A 114 -15.36 -2.52 25.55
N ASP A 115 -15.26 -3.58 24.75
CA ASP A 115 -15.09 -4.94 25.24
C ASP A 115 -13.80 -5.14 26.05
N VAL A 116 -12.69 -4.53 25.62
CA VAL A 116 -11.42 -4.55 26.36
C VAL A 116 -11.52 -3.77 27.67
N ILE A 117 -12.21 -2.63 27.68
CA ILE A 117 -12.36 -1.81 28.89
C ILE A 117 -13.27 -2.50 29.91
N PHE A 118 -14.38 -3.10 29.48
CA PHE A 118 -15.38 -3.66 30.39
C PHE A 118 -15.11 -5.11 30.85
N HIS A 119 -14.02 -5.76 30.41
CA HIS A 119 -13.49 -7.03 30.95
C HIS A 119 -14.55 -8.14 31.13
N GLU A 120 -15.46 -8.34 30.16
CA GLU A 120 -16.38 -9.47 30.22
C GLU A 120 -15.66 -10.77 29.83
N PRO A 121 -15.42 -11.74 30.75
CA PRO A 121 -14.59 -12.92 30.50
C PRO A 121 -15.21 -13.93 29.52
N GLN A 122 -16.49 -13.75 29.15
CA GLN A 122 -17.27 -14.73 28.39
C GLN A 122 -17.22 -14.53 26.87
N ARG A 123 -16.54 -13.49 26.34
CA ARG A 123 -16.49 -13.23 24.89
C ARG A 123 -15.29 -13.89 24.19
N SER A 124 -15.22 -15.21 24.19
CA SER A 124 -14.32 -15.97 23.29
C SER A 124 -14.59 -15.70 21.80
N LEU A 125 -15.77 -15.15 21.47
CA LEU A 125 -16.15 -14.75 20.11
C LEU A 125 -15.30 -13.58 19.57
N VAL A 126 -14.86 -12.65 20.43
CA VAL A 126 -14.08 -11.47 20.01
C VAL A 126 -12.72 -11.89 19.45
N THR A 127 -12.10 -12.93 20.02
CA THR A 127 -10.84 -13.50 19.50
C THR A 127 -10.99 -14.12 18.11
N ALA A 128 -12.11 -14.79 17.82
CA ALA A 128 -12.34 -15.38 16.50
C ALA A 128 -12.58 -14.29 15.43
N GLU A 129 -13.39 -13.28 15.75
CA GLU A 129 -13.70 -12.20 14.79
C GLU A 129 -12.49 -11.33 14.46
N VAL A 130 -11.67 -11.03 15.47
CA VAL A 130 -10.38 -10.36 15.33
C VAL A 130 -9.45 -11.16 14.40
N PHE A 131 -9.41 -12.49 14.55
CA PHE A 131 -8.61 -13.35 13.69
C PHE A 131 -9.12 -13.38 12.24
N ILE A 132 -10.44 -13.57 12.04
CA ILE A 132 -11.03 -13.61 10.69
C ILE A 132 -10.81 -12.27 9.99
N ALA A 133 -10.96 -11.14 10.70
CA ALA A 133 -10.72 -9.82 10.12
C ALA A 133 -9.26 -9.61 9.72
N LEU A 134 -8.30 -10.18 10.46
CA LEU A 134 -6.89 -10.15 10.08
C LEU A 134 -6.66 -10.95 8.78
N SER A 135 -7.24 -12.15 8.71
CA SER A 135 -7.19 -12.99 7.51
C SER A 135 -7.81 -12.28 6.31
N ASP A 136 -8.97 -11.62 6.48
CA ASP A 136 -9.64 -10.83 5.45
C ASP A 136 -8.73 -9.70 4.93
N MET A 137 -8.08 -8.96 5.83
CA MET A 137 -7.16 -7.88 5.48
C MET A 137 -5.91 -8.38 4.74
N ILE A 138 -5.31 -9.50 5.18
CA ILE A 138 -4.15 -10.10 4.51
C ILE A 138 -4.57 -10.63 3.13
N THR A 139 -5.73 -11.29 3.04
CA THR A 139 -6.27 -11.84 1.79
C THR A 139 -6.53 -10.72 0.77
N ASN A 140 -7.18 -9.63 1.19
CA ASN A 140 -7.39 -8.46 0.33
C ASN A 140 -6.06 -7.84 -0.12
N THR A 141 -5.07 -7.77 0.78
CA THR A 141 -3.72 -7.30 0.46
C THR A 141 -3.06 -8.19 -0.59
N ALA A 142 -3.19 -9.51 -0.48
CA ALA A 142 -2.69 -10.46 -1.46
C ALA A 142 -3.40 -10.32 -2.81
N ILE A 143 -4.74 -10.22 -2.82
CA ILE A 143 -5.56 -10.08 -4.03
C ILE A 143 -5.17 -8.83 -4.81
N VAL A 144 -5.09 -7.67 -4.16
CA VAL A 144 -4.73 -6.41 -4.86
C VAL A 144 -3.32 -6.45 -5.43
N SER A 145 -2.44 -7.25 -4.84
CA SER A 145 -1.09 -7.45 -5.37
C SER A 145 -0.99 -8.46 -6.51
N LEU A 146 -2.05 -9.22 -6.81
CA LEU A 146 -2.13 -10.05 -8.02
C LEU A 146 -2.26 -9.19 -9.29
N TRP A 147 -2.74 -7.95 -9.15
CA TRP A 147 -2.88 -7.02 -10.27
C TRP A 147 -2.11 -5.72 -10.00
N PRO A 148 -0.86 -5.60 -10.50
CA PRO A 148 -0.04 -4.40 -10.28
C PRO A 148 -0.65 -3.14 -10.86
N GLY A 149 -1.63 -3.27 -11.76
CA GLY A 149 -2.43 -2.16 -12.27
C GLY A 149 -3.12 -1.35 -11.17
N PHE A 150 -3.50 -1.95 -10.03
CA PHE A 150 -4.11 -1.19 -8.92
C PHE A 150 -3.15 -0.16 -8.33
N TYR A 151 -1.90 -0.57 -8.09
CA TYR A 151 -0.86 0.32 -7.60
C TYR A 151 -0.40 1.28 -8.70
N TRP A 152 -0.19 0.78 -9.93
CA TRP A 152 0.27 1.59 -11.04
C TRP A 152 -0.71 2.71 -11.36
N LEU A 153 -2.02 2.43 -11.44
CA LEU A 153 -3.05 3.43 -11.71
C LEU A 153 -3.11 4.45 -10.57
N SER A 154 -3.12 4.00 -9.33
CA SER A 154 -3.19 4.89 -8.16
C SER A 154 -1.97 5.79 -8.08
N LEU A 155 -0.76 5.23 -8.20
CA LEU A 155 0.49 5.99 -8.28
C LEU A 155 0.49 6.92 -9.49
N SER A 156 0.03 6.45 -10.64
CA SER A 156 -0.08 7.30 -11.83
C SER A 156 -1.01 8.47 -11.60
N VAL A 157 -2.15 8.30 -10.93
CA VAL A 157 -3.11 9.37 -10.58
C VAL A 157 -2.54 10.34 -9.55
N ILE A 158 -1.85 9.84 -8.54
CA ILE A 158 -1.25 10.67 -7.48
C ILE A 158 -0.01 11.41 -7.98
N LEU A 159 0.76 10.80 -8.88
CA LEU A 159 1.95 11.37 -9.51
C LEU A 159 1.62 12.07 -10.84
N LEU A 160 0.36 12.01 -11.29
CA LEU A 160 -0.11 12.51 -12.59
C LEU A 160 0.17 14.00 -12.74
N ALA A 161 0.25 14.78 -11.66
CA ALA A 161 0.63 16.20 -11.75
C ALA A 161 2.09 16.42 -12.24
N GLN A 162 3.00 15.50 -11.93
CA GLN A 162 4.39 15.55 -12.39
C GLN A 162 4.56 14.95 -13.78
N PHE A 163 3.84 13.86 -14.06
CA PHE A 163 3.85 13.23 -15.38
C PHE A 163 2.94 13.93 -16.41
N ARG A 164 1.97 14.77 -15.99
CA ARG A 164 1.05 15.55 -16.85
C ARG A 164 1.76 16.53 -17.77
N GLN A 165 2.96 16.97 -17.42
CA GLN A 165 3.75 17.82 -18.33
C GLN A 165 4.16 17.06 -19.61
N ARG A 166 3.95 15.74 -19.66
CA ARG A 166 4.21 14.88 -20.82
C ARG A 166 2.92 14.14 -21.21
N ALA A 167 2.10 14.74 -22.09
CA ALA A 167 0.83 14.17 -22.58
C ALA A 167 0.94 12.75 -23.19
N ASN A 168 2.14 12.30 -23.54
CA ASN A 168 2.45 10.96 -24.02
C ASN A 168 2.47 9.88 -22.92
N ILE A 169 2.44 10.25 -21.63
CA ILE A 169 2.50 9.30 -20.52
C ILE A 169 1.13 8.63 -20.32
N THR A 170 0.06 9.41 -20.18
CA THR A 170 -1.30 8.88 -20.01
C THR A 170 -1.79 8.04 -21.19
N LYS A 171 -1.42 8.39 -22.43
CA LYS A 171 -1.79 7.63 -23.63
C LYS A 171 -1.13 6.24 -23.74
N GLY A 172 -0.06 5.98 -22.99
CA GLY A 172 0.74 4.75 -23.09
C GLY A 172 0.80 3.89 -21.84
N VAL A 173 0.09 4.25 -20.75
CA VAL A 173 0.16 3.54 -19.45
C VAL A 173 -0.12 2.05 -19.60
N PHE A 174 -1.20 1.69 -20.30
CA PHE A 174 -1.58 0.30 -20.48
C PHE A 174 -0.54 -0.49 -21.31
N ASN A 175 -0.04 0.12 -22.38
CA ASN A 175 1.01 -0.48 -23.20
C ASN A 175 2.31 -0.71 -22.39
N ARG A 176 2.67 0.22 -21.50
CA ARG A 176 3.87 0.08 -20.64
C ARG A 176 3.71 -1.02 -19.60
N LEU A 177 2.50 -1.16 -19.03
CA LEU A 177 2.17 -2.27 -18.15
C LEU A 177 2.31 -3.61 -18.89
N MET A 178 1.76 -3.70 -20.10
CA MET A 178 1.84 -4.91 -20.94
C MET A 178 3.28 -5.25 -21.37
N ILE A 179 4.09 -4.25 -21.73
CA ILE A 179 5.47 -4.47 -22.17
C ILE A 179 6.37 -4.99 -21.02
N ASN A 180 6.10 -4.60 -19.77
CA ASN A 180 6.82 -5.07 -18.59
C ASN A 180 6.16 -6.27 -17.90
N LEU A 181 5.27 -6.99 -18.60
CA LEU A 181 4.56 -8.17 -18.07
C LEU A 181 5.45 -9.20 -17.35
N PRO A 182 6.67 -9.54 -17.83
CA PRO A 182 7.53 -10.49 -17.12
C PRO A 182 7.92 -10.01 -15.71
N VAL A 183 8.18 -8.71 -15.54
CA VAL A 183 8.51 -8.10 -14.24
C VAL A 183 7.31 -8.16 -13.30
N TRP A 184 6.12 -7.91 -13.84
CA TRP A 184 4.87 -8.02 -13.10
C TRP A 184 4.59 -9.43 -12.64
N ILE A 185 4.83 -10.43 -13.49
CA ILE A 185 4.69 -11.84 -13.11
C ILE A 185 5.63 -12.19 -11.95
N MET A 186 6.88 -11.74 -11.98
CA MET A 186 7.83 -11.98 -10.87
C MET A 186 7.38 -11.29 -9.59
N GLN A 187 6.94 -10.03 -9.66
CA GLN A 187 6.45 -9.30 -8.48
C GLN A 187 5.20 -9.97 -7.88
N VAL A 188 4.24 -10.35 -8.73
CA VAL A 188 3.03 -11.07 -8.32
C VAL A 188 3.40 -12.39 -7.66
N PHE A 189 4.32 -13.15 -8.24
CA PHE A 189 4.78 -14.43 -7.68
C PHE A 189 5.40 -14.25 -6.29
N VAL A 190 6.33 -13.30 -6.13
CA VAL A 190 6.98 -13.01 -4.83
C VAL A 190 5.94 -12.56 -3.80
N PHE A 191 5.03 -11.66 -4.17
CA PHE A 191 4.04 -11.13 -3.25
C PHE A 191 3.01 -12.19 -2.85
N ALA A 192 2.52 -13.01 -3.79
CA ALA A 192 1.57 -14.08 -3.52
C ALA A 192 2.17 -15.12 -2.56
N LEU A 193 3.42 -15.51 -2.77
CA LEU A 193 4.12 -16.42 -1.85
C LEU A 193 4.24 -15.83 -0.44
N LEU A 194 4.66 -14.57 -0.32
CA LEU A 194 4.73 -13.89 0.98
C LEU A 194 3.35 -13.76 1.63
N GLY A 195 2.31 -13.43 0.86
CA GLY A 195 0.93 -13.38 1.33
C GLY A 195 0.43 -14.71 1.89
N ILE A 196 0.68 -15.81 1.17
CA ILE A 196 0.35 -17.17 1.63
C ILE A 196 1.10 -17.50 2.93
N MET A 197 2.40 -17.19 3.01
CA MET A 197 3.18 -17.42 4.22
C MET A 197 2.64 -16.61 5.41
N LEU A 198 2.23 -15.36 5.19
CA LEU A 198 1.61 -14.55 6.23
C LEU A 198 0.26 -15.10 6.69
N LEU A 199 -0.56 -15.61 5.77
CA LEU A 199 -1.83 -16.28 6.12
C LEU A 199 -1.56 -17.53 6.97
N LEU A 200 -0.60 -18.36 6.58
CA LEU A 200 -0.21 -19.56 7.34
C LEU A 200 0.38 -19.24 8.72
N MET A 201 1.08 -18.11 8.85
CA MET A 201 1.66 -17.65 10.13
C MET A 201 0.67 -16.89 11.02
N SER A 202 -0.43 -16.38 10.45
CA SER A 202 -1.43 -15.61 11.19
C SER A 202 -2.01 -16.31 12.43
N PRO A 203 -2.32 -17.63 12.43
CA PRO A 203 -2.82 -18.28 13.65
C PRO A 203 -1.71 -18.53 14.68
N LEU A 204 -0.44 -18.45 14.30
CA LEU A 204 0.70 -18.79 15.15
C LEU A 204 1.35 -17.56 15.78
N THR A 205 1.26 -16.39 15.15
CA THR A 205 1.98 -15.18 15.57
C THR A 205 1.23 -13.91 15.19
N GLN A 206 1.51 -12.81 15.90
CA GLN A 206 1.02 -11.47 15.53
C GLN A 206 1.88 -10.80 14.44
N LEU A 207 2.91 -11.48 13.95
CA LEU A 207 3.86 -10.96 12.96
C LEU A 207 3.18 -10.43 11.68
N PRO A 208 2.08 -11.03 11.16
CA PRO A 208 1.40 -10.51 9.98
C PRO A 208 0.81 -9.11 10.15
N VAL A 209 0.48 -8.68 11.38
CA VAL A 209 0.00 -7.32 11.65
C VAL A 209 1.07 -6.27 11.31
N LEU A 210 2.34 -6.63 11.46
CA LEU A 210 3.47 -5.76 11.11
C LEU A 210 3.90 -5.95 9.66
N ILE A 211 4.02 -7.20 9.19
CA ILE A 211 4.63 -7.47 7.88
C ILE A 211 3.67 -7.15 6.73
N ALA A 212 2.37 -7.44 6.85
CA ALA A 212 1.41 -7.18 5.77
C ALA A 212 1.39 -5.69 5.32
N PRO A 213 1.29 -4.70 6.24
CA PRO A 213 1.35 -3.30 5.82
C PRO A 213 2.70 -2.87 5.25
N LEU A 214 3.81 -3.40 5.78
CA LEU A 214 5.14 -3.13 5.24
C LEU A 214 5.32 -3.72 3.83
N LEU A 215 4.67 -4.83 3.54
CA LEU A 215 4.65 -5.43 2.20
C LEU A 215 3.87 -4.55 1.20
N THR A 216 2.76 -3.93 1.63
CA THR A 216 2.03 -2.92 0.82
C THR A 216 2.90 -1.70 0.52
N VAL A 217 3.64 -1.20 1.52
CA VAL A 217 4.60 -0.09 1.36
C VAL A 217 5.69 -0.49 0.38
N TRP A 218 6.31 -1.66 0.58
CA TRP A 218 7.37 -2.18 -0.28
C TRP A 218 6.92 -2.27 -1.73
N ASN A 219 5.74 -2.85 -1.99
CA ASN A 219 5.23 -3.00 -3.35
C ASN A 219 4.90 -1.65 -4.00
N SER A 220 4.38 -0.69 -3.22
CA SER A 220 4.15 0.67 -3.69
C SER A 220 5.46 1.35 -4.12
N VAL A 221 6.53 1.20 -3.33
CA VAL A 221 7.85 1.75 -3.64
C VAL A 221 8.47 1.05 -4.84
N PHE A 222 8.39 -0.29 -4.91
CA PHE A 222 8.87 -1.06 -6.05
C PHE A 222 8.23 -0.57 -7.36
N ILE A 223 6.89 -0.46 -7.38
CA ILE A 223 6.16 -0.02 -8.57
C ILE A 223 6.52 1.43 -8.92
N PHE A 224 6.69 2.30 -7.93
CA PHE A 224 7.18 3.67 -8.15
C PHE A 224 8.57 3.70 -8.82
N LEU A 225 9.53 2.91 -8.34
CA LEU A 225 10.87 2.82 -8.93
C LEU A 225 10.81 2.32 -10.37
N VAL A 226 9.96 1.32 -10.65
CA VAL A 226 9.73 0.83 -12.02
C VAL A 226 9.16 1.94 -12.90
N ILE A 227 8.14 2.68 -12.44
CA ILE A 227 7.59 3.83 -13.17
C ILE A 227 8.71 4.84 -13.47
N VAL A 228 9.47 5.29 -12.48
CA VAL A 228 10.52 6.30 -12.69
C VAL A 228 11.62 5.79 -13.63
N ARG A 229 12.00 4.52 -13.54
CA ARG A 229 12.99 3.92 -14.46
C ARG A 229 12.48 3.90 -15.90
N VAL A 230 11.24 3.46 -16.13
CA VAL A 230 10.61 3.42 -17.46
C VAL A 230 10.41 4.82 -18.03
N GLU A 231 9.96 5.77 -17.21
CA GLU A 231 9.59 7.12 -17.67
C GLU A 231 10.79 8.04 -17.90
N ASN A 232 11.76 8.01 -16.99
CA ASN A 232 12.83 9.00 -16.93
C ASN A 232 14.22 8.39 -17.13
N GLY A 233 14.31 7.07 -17.30
CA GLY A 233 15.59 6.38 -17.40
C GLY A 233 16.48 6.56 -16.17
N THR A 234 15.93 7.00 -15.03
CA THR A 234 16.72 7.24 -13.83
C THR A 234 16.97 5.90 -13.12
N PRO A 235 18.22 5.56 -12.76
CA PRO A 235 18.51 4.32 -12.05
C PRO A 235 17.81 4.28 -10.68
N PRO A 236 17.32 3.12 -10.22
CA PRO A 236 16.61 2.99 -8.94
C PRO A 236 17.41 3.52 -7.74
N ALA A 237 18.72 3.20 -7.69
CA ALA A 237 19.61 3.66 -6.63
C ALA A 237 19.69 5.20 -6.55
N THR A 238 19.73 5.89 -7.70
CA THR A 238 19.74 7.35 -7.74
C THR A 238 18.43 7.94 -7.21
N VAL A 239 17.29 7.30 -7.50
CA VAL A 239 15.98 7.74 -6.98
C VAL A 239 15.91 7.56 -5.46
N ILE A 240 16.38 6.43 -4.95
CA ILE A 240 16.44 6.15 -3.51
C ILE A 240 17.36 7.12 -2.77
N ASP A 241 18.55 7.42 -3.31
CA ASP A 241 19.46 8.41 -2.74
C ASP A 241 18.84 9.81 -2.69
N GLN A 242 18.06 10.17 -3.72
CA GLN A 242 17.33 11.43 -3.76
C GLN A 242 16.21 11.48 -2.71
N ILE A 243 15.50 10.37 -2.49
CA ILE A 243 14.49 10.23 -1.42
C ILE A 243 15.16 10.37 -0.05
N ALA A 244 16.28 9.67 0.18
CA ALA A 244 17.03 9.73 1.44
C ALA A 244 17.53 11.15 1.74
N ARG A 245 17.97 11.90 0.71
CA ARG A 245 18.43 13.31 0.83
C ARG A 245 17.30 14.33 0.77
N VAL A 246 16.05 13.89 0.69
CA VAL A 246 14.87 14.77 0.75
C VAL A 246 14.84 15.78 -0.42
N LYS A 247 15.45 15.43 -1.56
CA LYS A 247 15.52 16.25 -2.78
C LYS A 247 15.30 15.35 -4.00
N LEU A 248 14.04 15.09 -4.33
CA LEU A 248 13.70 14.34 -5.53
C LEU A 248 13.61 15.30 -6.72
N THR A 249 14.68 15.33 -7.51
CA THR A 249 14.75 16.09 -8.76
C THR A 249 14.64 15.12 -9.92
N LEU A 250 13.44 14.99 -10.49
CA LEU A 250 13.24 14.28 -11.75
C LEU A 250 13.98 15.05 -12.87
N ARG A 251 14.68 14.34 -13.76
CA ARG A 251 15.35 14.96 -14.91
C ARG A 251 14.30 15.66 -15.79
N LYS A 252 14.54 16.94 -16.10
CA LYS A 252 13.69 17.76 -16.97
C LYS A 252 13.61 17.16 -18.38
#